data_AF-A0A852ZSS5-F1
#
_entry.id   AF-A0A852ZSS5-F1
#
_cell.length_a   1.000
_cell.length_b   1.000
_cell.length_c   1.000
_cell.angle_alpha   90.00
_cell.angle_beta   90.00
_cell.angle_gamma   90.00
#
_symmetry.space_group_name_H-M   'P 1'
#
loop_
_entity.id
_entity.type
_entity.pdbx_description
1 polymer ?
#
loop_
_entity_poly.entity_id
_entity_poly.type
_entity_poly.pdbx_seq_one_letter_code
_entity_poly.pdbx_strand_id
1 'polypeptide(L)'
;MSVNLSLTVAAVVLLTSGAYLLMQRTLTRALLGVTLAGHAANVMLLVAGGPAGDAPVATGGATEGYSDPLPQALVLTALVITLGITAFLLAMAYRNWRLTAEDEVPDDPEDRRIAARTAAGVADRAADEADESETDTAPAASHEPAPTAPGDERGPAS
;
A
#
# COMPACT_ATOMS: atom_id res chain seq x y z
N MET A 1 27.31 -22.07 14.75
CA MET A 1 26.67 -21.63 13.49
C MET A 1 27.15 -20.23 13.18
N SER A 2 28.10 -20.06 12.24
CA SER A 2 28.46 -18.75 11.72
C SER A 2 27.52 -18.41 10.58
N VAL A 3 26.60 -17.47 10.80
CA VAL A 3 25.73 -16.96 9.74
C VAL A 3 26.55 -16.03 8.84
N ASN A 4 26.47 -16.22 7.52
CA ASN A 4 27.15 -15.36 6.54
C ASN A 4 26.46 -13.99 6.46
N LEU A 5 26.87 -13.07 7.34
CA LEU A 5 26.25 -11.74 7.48
C LEU A 5 26.19 -10.96 6.16
N SER A 6 27.23 -11.07 5.32
CA SER A 6 27.28 -10.41 4.01
C SER A 6 26.14 -10.88 3.09
N LEU A 7 25.91 -12.19 3.00
CA LEU A 7 24.82 -12.76 2.20
C LEU A 7 23.45 -12.41 2.78
N THR A 8 23.32 -12.41 4.11
CA THR A 8 22.06 -12.00 4.77
C THR A 8 21.72 -10.54 4.47
N VAL A 9 22.69 -9.63 4.61
CA VAL A 9 22.48 -8.20 4.30
C VAL A 9 22.16 -8.02 2.82
N ALA A 10 22.86 -8.71 1.92
CA ALA A 10 22.56 -8.67 0.48
C ALA A 10 21.13 -9.14 0.19
N ALA A 11 20.69 -10.26 0.78
CA ALA A 11 19.33 -10.77 0.61
C ALA A 11 18.27 -9.77 1.08
N VAL A 12 18.48 -9.14 2.25
CA VAL A 12 17.57 -8.11 2.78
C VAL A 12 17.51 -6.91 1.85
N VAL A 13 18.65 -6.40 1.38
CA VAL A 13 18.69 -5.26 0.44
C VAL A 13 17.98 -5.58 -0.86
N LEU A 14 18.20 -6.78 -1.42
CA LEU A 14 17.53 -7.22 -2.65
C LEU A 14 16.02 -7.35 -2.44
N LEU A 15 15.59 -7.92 -1.30
CA LEU A 15 14.17 -8.07 -0.97
C LEU A 15 13.49 -6.71 -0.77
N THR A 16 14.11 -5.80 -0.01
CA THR A 16 13.59 -4.45 0.21
C THR A 16 13.54 -3.65 -1.07
N SER A 17 14.57 -3.74 -1.92
CA SER A 17 14.58 -3.07 -3.23
C SER A 17 13.51 -3.65 -4.16
N GLY A 18 13.36 -4.98 -4.18
CA GLY A 18 12.32 -5.66 -4.95
C GLY A 18 10.91 -5.25 -4.51
N ALA A 19 10.66 -5.24 -3.19
CA ALA A 19 9.40 -4.79 -2.60
C ALA A 19 9.12 -3.30 -2.93
N TYR A 20 10.15 -2.45 -2.87
CA TYR A 20 10.03 -1.05 -3.26
C TYR A 20 9.62 -0.89 -4.73
N LEU A 21 10.25 -1.64 -5.64
CA LEU A 21 9.92 -1.60 -7.06
C LEU A 21 8.50 -2.14 -7.36
N LEU A 22 8.02 -3.12 -6.60
CA LEU A 22 6.65 -3.64 -6.72
C LEU A 22 5.58 -2.59 -6.39
N MET A 23 5.89 -1.62 -5.54
CA MET A 23 4.98 -0.53 -5.19
C MET A 23 4.97 0.60 -6.23
N GLN A 24 5.78 0.51 -7.30
CA GLN A 24 5.83 1.54 -8.33
C GLN A 24 4.74 1.35 -9.38
N ARG A 25 4.31 2.45 -9.99
CA ARG A 25 3.18 2.47 -10.94
C ARG A 25 3.46 1.83 -12.30
N THR A 26 4.72 1.61 -12.70
CA THR A 26 5.01 1.07 -14.04
C THR A 26 5.14 -0.44 -14.02
N LEU A 27 4.62 -1.13 -15.03
CA LEU A 27 4.70 -2.59 -15.15
C LEU A 27 6.15 -3.07 -15.26
N THR A 28 7.03 -2.34 -15.96
CA THR A 28 8.45 -2.71 -16.06
C THR A 28 9.15 -2.69 -14.69
N ARG A 29 8.87 -1.69 -13.85
CA ARG A 29 9.39 -1.62 -12.47
C ARG A 29 8.84 -2.75 -11.61
N ALA A 30 7.55 -3.06 -11.71
CA ALA A 30 6.96 -4.20 -11.01
C ALA A 30 7.60 -5.53 -11.43
N LEU A 31 7.84 -5.74 -12.73
CA LEU A 31 8.54 -6.90 -13.27
C LEU A 31 9.94 -7.05 -12.66
N LEU A 32 10.74 -5.97 -12.68
CA LEU A 32 12.06 -5.95 -12.06
C LEU A 32 11.98 -6.24 -10.55
N GLY A 33 10.94 -5.74 -9.88
CA GLY A 33 10.65 -6.00 -8.48
C GLY A 33 10.45 -7.50 -8.18
N VAL A 34 9.64 -8.19 -8.98
CA VAL A 34 9.45 -9.66 -8.87
C VAL A 34 10.77 -10.40 -9.10
N THR A 35 11.53 -10.03 -10.13
CA THR A 35 12.82 -10.68 -10.43
C THR A 35 13.83 -10.49 -9.29
N LEU A 36 13.94 -9.28 -8.73
CA LEU A 36 14.79 -8.97 -7.58
C LEU A 36 14.38 -9.75 -6.32
N ALA A 37 13.07 -9.83 -6.03
CA ALA A 37 12.54 -10.61 -4.92
C ALA A 37 12.84 -12.11 -5.09
N GLY A 38 12.75 -12.64 -6.31
CA GLY A 38 13.16 -14.02 -6.64
C GLY A 38 14.65 -14.27 -6.37
N HIS A 39 15.52 -13.35 -6.78
CA HIS A 39 16.95 -13.45 -6.45
C HIS A 39 17.21 -13.37 -4.94
N ALA A 40 16.51 -12.51 -4.20
CA ALA A 40 16.61 -12.44 -2.74
C ALA A 40 16.21 -13.77 -2.08
N ALA A 41 15.11 -14.38 -2.52
CA ALA A 41 14.65 -15.68 -2.02
C ALA A 41 15.69 -16.79 -2.25
N ASN A 42 16.31 -16.81 -3.44
CA ASN A 42 17.38 -17.76 -3.76
C ASN A 42 18.60 -17.60 -2.83
N VAL A 43 19.02 -16.36 -2.56
CA VAL A 43 20.11 -16.10 -1.60
C VAL A 43 19.71 -16.53 -0.19
N MET A 44 18.46 -16.27 0.23
CA MET A 44 17.97 -16.66 1.55
C MET A 44 17.98 -18.19 1.75
N LEU A 45 17.60 -18.94 0.72
CA LEU A 45 17.70 -20.41 0.70
C LEU A 45 19.15 -20.89 0.81
N LEU A 46 20.08 -20.22 0.11
CA LEU A 46 21.51 -20.56 0.20
C LEU A 46 22.05 -20.31 1.62
N VAL A 47 21.66 -19.21 2.26
CA VAL A 47 22.03 -18.91 3.66
C VAL A 47 21.46 -19.95 4.62
N ALA A 48 20.25 -20.46 4.37
CA ALA A 48 19.65 -21.53 5.17
C ALA A 48 20.42 -22.86 5.07
N GLY A 49 21.18 -23.08 3.98
CA GLY A 49 22.00 -24.27 3.78
C GLY A 49 23.32 -24.31 4.56
N GLY A 50 23.64 -23.26 5.31
CA GLY A 50 24.77 -23.27 6.24
C GLY A 50 26.13 -22.96 5.60
N PRO A 51 27.24 -23.42 6.21
CA PRO A 51 28.60 -23.12 5.76
C PRO A 51 28.86 -23.62 4.34
N ALA A 52 29.72 -22.90 3.61
CA ALA A 52 30.20 -23.37 2.32
C ALA A 52 31.03 -24.64 2.51
N GLY A 53 30.64 -25.70 1.82
CA GLY A 53 31.38 -26.94 1.68
C GLY A 53 31.66 -27.25 0.21
N ASP A 54 32.30 -28.38 -0.06
CA ASP A 54 32.56 -28.85 -1.41
C ASP A 54 31.27 -29.16 -2.17
N ALA A 55 31.35 -29.17 -3.51
CA ALA A 55 30.21 -29.49 -4.36
C ALA A 55 29.71 -30.91 -4.04
N PRO A 56 28.40 -31.12 -3.82
CA PRO A 56 27.84 -32.43 -3.48
C PRO A 56 27.74 -33.33 -4.72
N VAL A 57 28.89 -33.62 -5.33
CA VAL A 57 29.04 -34.51 -6.47
C VAL A 57 29.68 -35.80 -5.98
N ALA A 58 29.00 -36.93 -6.18
CA ALA A 58 29.47 -38.22 -5.73
C ALA A 58 30.63 -38.72 -6.62
N THR A 59 31.86 -38.31 -6.30
CA THR A 59 33.07 -38.70 -7.04
C THR A 59 33.82 -39.88 -6.40
N GLY A 60 33.14 -40.69 -5.58
CA GLY A 60 33.71 -41.89 -4.94
C GLY A 60 34.64 -41.63 -3.75
N GLY A 61 34.72 -40.38 -3.25
CA GLY A 61 35.49 -39.99 -2.06
C GLY A 61 34.64 -39.84 -0.79
N ALA A 62 35.28 -39.43 0.32
CA ALA A 62 34.59 -39.12 1.57
C ALA A 62 33.64 -37.92 1.38
N THR A 63 32.41 -38.04 1.89
CA THR A 63 31.36 -37.00 1.83
C THR A 63 31.49 -35.96 2.93
N GLU A 64 32.49 -36.11 3.82
CA GLU A 64 32.77 -35.15 4.88
C GLU A 64 33.25 -33.83 4.26
N GLY A 65 32.51 -32.75 4.50
CA GLY A 65 32.81 -31.42 3.96
C GLY A 65 31.95 -31.00 2.78
N TYR A 66 31.04 -31.83 2.28
CA TYR A 66 30.10 -31.44 1.21
C TYR A 66 29.06 -30.44 1.73
N SER A 67 28.70 -29.48 0.87
CA SER A 67 27.56 -28.60 1.10
C SER A 67 26.25 -29.40 1.13
N ASP A 68 25.26 -28.93 1.89
CA ASP A 68 23.93 -29.57 1.94
C ASP A 68 23.27 -29.54 0.55
N PRO A 69 22.95 -30.71 -0.05
CA PRO A 69 22.33 -30.79 -1.38
C PRO A 69 20.86 -30.35 -1.39
N LEU A 70 20.16 -30.35 -0.24
CA LEU A 70 18.73 -30.06 -0.19
C LEU A 70 18.44 -28.59 -0.53
N PRO A 71 19.07 -27.58 0.11
CA PRO A 71 18.91 -26.18 -0.27
C PRO A 71 19.29 -25.91 -1.73
N GLN A 72 20.29 -26.61 -2.26
CA GLN A 72 20.73 -26.44 -3.65
C GLN A 72 19.66 -26.89 -4.66
N ALA A 73 19.03 -28.03 -4.41
CA ALA A 73 17.92 -28.52 -5.24
C ALA A 73 16.70 -27.58 -5.16
N LEU A 74 16.42 -27.02 -3.98
CA LEU A 74 15.35 -26.03 -3.81
C LEU A 74 15.63 -24.74 -4.57
N VAL A 75 16.87 -24.23 -4.54
CA VAL A 75 17.28 -23.05 -5.31
C VAL A 75 17.11 -23.28 -6.82
N LEU A 76 17.53 -24.44 -7.34
CA LEU A 76 17.33 -24.75 -8.76
C LEU A 76 15.85 -24.72 -9.16
N THR A 77 14.99 -25.28 -8.31
CA THR A 77 13.53 -25.26 -8.53
C THR A 77 12.98 -23.83 -8.49
N ALA A 78 13.40 -23.04 -7.50
CA ALA A 78 12.98 -21.65 -7.36
C ALA A 78 13.44 -20.78 -8.54
N LEU A 79 14.64 -21.01 -9.09
CA LEU A 79 15.15 -20.33 -10.28
C LEU A 79 14.27 -20.59 -11.51
N VAL A 80 13.86 -21.85 -11.74
CA VAL A 80 13.00 -22.21 -12.88
C VAL A 80 11.61 -21.58 -12.74
N ILE A 81 11.02 -21.60 -11.55
CA ILE A 81 9.73 -20.96 -11.28
C ILE A 81 9.84 -19.44 -11.52
N THR A 82 10.89 -18.81 -10.99
CA THR A 82 11.14 -17.36 -11.16
C THR A 82 11.31 -17.01 -12.63
N LEU A 83 12.04 -17.83 -13.40
CA LEU A 83 12.20 -17.64 -14.84
C LEU A 83 10.85 -17.76 -15.58
N GLY A 84 10.04 -18.77 -15.23
CA GLY A 84 8.72 -18.97 -15.84
C GLY A 84 7.76 -17.80 -15.57
N ILE A 85 7.69 -17.35 -14.30
CA ILE A 85 6.88 -16.19 -13.91
C ILE A 85 7.41 -14.92 -14.60
N THR A 86 8.72 -14.70 -14.63
CA THR A 86 9.32 -13.53 -15.28
C THR A 86 9.05 -13.51 -16.78
N ALA A 87 9.20 -14.65 -17.47
CA ALA A 87 8.91 -14.76 -18.89
C ALA A 87 7.43 -14.51 -19.19
N PHE A 88 6.53 -15.06 -18.37
CA PHE A 88 5.09 -14.83 -18.49
C PHE A 88 4.72 -13.36 -18.27
N LEU A 89 5.20 -12.75 -17.18
CA LEU A 89 4.96 -11.34 -16.88
C LEU A 89 5.57 -10.42 -17.96
N LEU A 90 6.74 -10.75 -18.48
CA LEU A 90 7.37 -10.01 -19.57
C LEU A 90 6.55 -10.11 -20.87
N ALA A 91 6.02 -11.29 -21.20
CA ALA A 91 5.14 -11.46 -22.34
C ALA A 91 3.83 -10.66 -22.20
N MET A 92 3.26 -10.64 -21.00
CA MET A 92 2.08 -9.84 -20.65
C MET A 92 2.38 -8.33 -20.72
N ALA A 93 3.49 -7.88 -20.16
CA ALA A 93 3.93 -6.49 -20.20
C ALA A 93 4.16 -6.03 -21.65
N TYR A 94 4.84 -6.85 -22.46
CA TYR A 94 5.01 -6.61 -23.88
C TYR A 94 3.67 -6.52 -24.62
N ARG A 95 2.73 -7.42 -24.29
CA ARG A 95 1.38 -7.40 -24.88
C ARG A 95 0.61 -6.15 -24.48
N ASN A 96 0.70 -5.72 -23.22
CA ASN A 96 0.08 -4.48 -22.74
C ASN A 96 0.66 -3.26 -23.46
N TRP A 97 1.98 -3.16 -23.55
CA TRP A 97 2.65 -2.07 -24.25
C TRP A 97 2.24 -2.00 -25.73
N ARG A 98 2.08 -3.15 -26.39
CA ARG A 98 1.59 -3.23 -27.77
C ARG A 98 0.15 -2.74 -27.96
N LEU A 99 -0.68 -2.74 -26.91
CA LEU A 99 -2.09 -2.35 -26.96
C LEU A 99 -2.30 -0.89 -26.53
N THR A 100 -1.60 -0.47 -25.48
CA THR A 100 -1.84 0.83 -24.83
C THR A 100 -0.76 1.85 -25.17
N ALA A 101 0.43 1.42 -25.63
CA ALA A 101 1.62 2.24 -25.81
C ALA A 101 2.10 2.98 -24.54
N GLU A 102 1.57 2.60 -23.38
CA GLU A 102 1.90 3.14 -22.06
C GLU A 102 2.32 1.99 -21.13
N ASP A 103 3.27 2.29 -20.24
CA ASP A 103 3.81 1.33 -19.24
C ASP A 103 3.29 1.60 -17.83
N GLU A 104 2.55 2.70 -17.64
CA GLU A 104 1.97 3.09 -16.35
C GLU A 104 0.63 2.37 -16.13
N VAL A 105 0.40 1.88 -14.90
CA VAL A 105 -0.86 1.28 -14.49
C VAL A 105 -1.87 2.41 -14.20
N PRO A 106 -2.99 2.48 -14.93
CA PRO A 106 -3.99 3.54 -14.74
C PRO A 106 -4.82 3.33 -13.48
N ASP A 107 -5.33 4.42 -12.91
CA ASP A 107 -6.27 4.37 -11.79
C ASP A 107 -7.64 3.84 -12.25
N ASP A 108 -8.31 3.09 -11.37
CA ASP A 108 -9.64 2.53 -11.68
C ASP A 108 -10.66 3.68 -11.85
N PRO A 109 -11.41 3.75 -12.97
CA PRO A 109 -12.48 4.73 -13.13
C PRO A 109 -13.56 4.65 -12.04
N GLU A 110 -13.80 3.49 -11.44
CA GLU A 110 -14.76 3.32 -10.35
C GLU A 110 -14.26 3.97 -9.05
N ASP A 111 -12.95 3.92 -8.76
CA ASP A 111 -12.37 4.60 -7.60
C ASP A 111 -12.65 6.10 -7.65
N ARG A 112 -12.53 6.71 -8.85
CA ARG A 112 -12.86 8.14 -9.05
C ARG A 112 -14.35 8.43 -8.83
N ARG A 113 -15.23 7.50 -9.22
CA ARG A 113 -16.69 7.65 -9.03
C ARG A 113 -17.08 7.54 -7.56
N ILE A 114 -16.48 6.60 -6.84
CA ILE A 114 -16.68 6.44 -5.38
C ILE A 114 -16.17 7.70 -4.67
N ALA A 115 -14.98 8.18 -4.99
CA ALA A 115 -14.44 9.42 -4.42
C ALA A 115 -15.37 10.63 -4.66
N ALA A 116 -15.92 10.76 -5.87
CA ALA A 116 -16.87 11.83 -6.20
C ALA A 116 -18.19 11.73 -5.42
N ARG A 117 -18.75 10.52 -5.26
CA ARG A 117 -19.97 10.30 -4.47
C ARG A 117 -19.74 10.59 -2.99
N THR A 118 -18.60 10.17 -2.43
CA THR A 118 -18.24 10.47 -1.05
C THR A 118 -18.10 11.97 -0.85
N ALA A 119 -17.42 12.68 -1.76
CA ALA A 119 -17.30 14.13 -1.69
C ALA A 119 -18.67 14.85 -1.74
N ALA A 120 -19.57 14.41 -2.62
CA ALA A 120 -20.93 14.94 -2.70
C ALA A 120 -21.72 14.69 -1.41
N GLY A 121 -21.67 13.47 -0.85
CA GLY A 121 -22.34 13.16 0.42
C GLY A 121 -21.74 13.89 1.63
N VAL A 122 -20.46 14.25 1.60
CA VAL A 122 -19.85 15.11 2.64
C VAL A 122 -20.36 16.54 2.51
N ALA A 123 -20.46 17.07 1.28
CA ALA A 123 -21.01 18.41 1.04
C ALA A 123 -22.49 18.51 1.44
N ASP A 124 -23.28 17.48 1.17
CA ASP A 124 -24.70 17.38 1.55
C ASP A 124 -24.87 17.45 3.07
N ARG A 125 -24.12 16.62 3.82
CA ARG A 125 -24.12 16.67 5.30
C ARG A 125 -23.66 18.01 5.86
N ALA A 126 -22.65 18.62 5.25
CA ALA A 126 -22.17 19.93 5.68
C ALA A 126 -23.22 21.04 5.44
N ALA A 127 -24.07 20.89 4.42
CA ALA A 127 -25.19 21.80 4.19
C ALA A 127 -26.29 21.62 5.24
N ASP A 128 -26.66 20.37 5.57
CA ASP A 128 -27.62 20.07 6.64
C ASP A 128 -27.14 20.60 8.00
N GLU A 129 -25.86 20.40 8.35
CA GLU A 129 -25.28 20.92 9.60
C GLU A 129 -25.23 22.47 9.66
N ALA A 130 -25.04 23.13 8.51
CA ALA A 130 -25.06 24.59 8.45
C ALA A 130 -26.48 25.16 8.68
N ASP A 131 -27.50 24.52 8.11
CA ASP A 131 -28.92 24.91 8.27
C ASP A 131 -29.40 24.72 9.72
N GLU A 132 -28.95 23.64 10.39
CA GLU A 132 -29.22 23.44 11.81
C GLU A 132 -28.56 24.51 12.70
N SER A 133 -27.34 24.98 12.35
CA SER A 133 -26.64 26.02 13.12
C SER A 133 -27.25 27.42 12.99
N GLU A 134 -27.85 27.73 11.85
CA GLU A 134 -28.48 29.04 11.58
C GLU A 134 -29.83 29.19 12.32
N THR A 135 -30.47 28.06 12.65
CA THR A 135 -31.74 28.02 13.38
C THR A 135 -31.58 28.32 14.89
N ASP A 136 -30.38 28.17 15.46
CA ASP A 136 -30.10 28.44 16.89
C ASP A 136 -29.74 29.92 17.19
N THR A 137 -29.80 30.81 16.18
CA THR A 137 -29.50 32.26 16.33
C THR A 137 -30.73 33.17 16.19
N ALA A 138 -31.94 32.70 16.49
CA ALA A 138 -33.12 33.59 16.57
C ALA A 138 -33.03 34.53 17.80
N PRO A 139 -33.20 35.85 17.65
CA PRO A 139 -32.87 36.82 18.68
C PRO A 139 -33.87 36.76 19.84
N ALA A 140 -33.34 36.82 21.07
CA ALA A 140 -34.13 37.02 22.29
C ALA A 140 -34.95 38.32 22.17
N ALA A 141 -36.22 38.20 21.79
CA ALA A 141 -37.16 39.30 21.71
C ALA A 141 -37.36 39.91 23.11
N SER A 142 -37.07 41.20 23.21
CA SER A 142 -37.32 42.07 24.35
C SER A 142 -38.76 41.95 24.86
N HIS A 143 -38.90 41.56 26.12
CA HIS A 143 -40.17 41.59 26.85
C HIS A 143 -40.45 43.03 27.30
N GLU A 144 -41.28 43.75 26.54
CA GLU A 144 -41.84 45.04 26.93
C GLU A 144 -43.15 44.78 27.72
N PRO A 145 -43.32 45.27 28.96
CA PRO A 145 -44.50 44.96 29.75
C PRO A 145 -45.69 45.87 29.36
N ALA A 146 -46.84 45.23 29.19
CA ALA A 146 -48.12 45.83 28.80
C ALA A 146 -48.67 46.88 29.81
N PRO A 147 -49.49 47.85 29.35
CA PRO A 147 -49.92 49.00 30.13
C PRO A 147 -51.02 48.65 31.17
N THR A 148 -50.86 49.17 32.39
CA THR A 148 -51.87 49.13 33.45
C THR A 148 -52.94 50.20 33.22
N ALA A 149 -54.20 49.78 33.36
CA ALA A 149 -55.41 50.57 33.13
C ALA A 149 -55.73 51.49 34.36
N PRO A 150 -56.74 52.38 34.29
CA PRO A 150 -56.61 53.79 34.66
C PRO A 150 -57.02 54.10 36.10
N GLY A 151 -56.25 54.96 36.77
CA GLY A 151 -56.60 55.57 38.05
C GLY A 151 -57.00 57.03 37.86
N ASP A 152 -58.28 57.31 38.07
CA ASP A 152 -58.83 58.61 38.44
C ASP A 152 -58.08 59.15 39.66
N GLU A 153 -57.38 60.29 39.56
CA GLU A 153 -57.36 61.28 40.63
C GLU A 153 -57.18 62.71 40.08
N ARG A 154 -58.06 63.56 40.59
CA ARG A 154 -58.24 64.97 40.35
C ARG A 154 -57.12 65.79 41.01
N GLY A 155 -56.74 66.88 40.36
CA GLY A 155 -56.52 68.14 41.08
C GLY A 155 -55.12 68.78 40.95
N PRO A 156 -55.03 70.12 40.94
CA PRO A 156 -53.93 70.83 40.28
C PRO A 156 -53.02 71.63 41.24
N ALA A 157 -51.99 72.21 40.61
CA ALA A 157 -51.36 73.48 40.93
C ALA A 157 -50.48 73.58 42.18
N SER A 158 -49.18 73.75 41.93
CA SER A 158 -48.44 74.98 42.25
C SER A 158 -47.03 74.90 41.68
#